data_AF-A0A1V5F303-F1
#
_entry.id   AF-A0A1V5F303-F1
#
_cell.length_a   1.000
_cell.length_b   1.000
_cell.length_c   1.000
_cell.angle_alpha   90.00
_cell.angle_beta   90.00
_cell.angle_gamma   90.00
#
_symmetry.space_group_name_H-M   'P 1'
#
loop_
_entity.id
_entity.type
_entity.pdbx_description
1 polymer ?
#
loop_
_entity_poly.entity_id
_entity_poly.type
_entity_poly.pdbx_seq_one_letter_code
_entity_poly.pdbx_strand_id
1 'polypeptide(L)'
;MKKILILMVSALFLISVAGHAQNQKNVSDKEGKKSEMRQNASQRMSAESRAEYWAKELNLTNEEKAKIAELFKKQDETRMQHQAEMQKSRDEHRAFMESQRKANDAEMEKIIGKEKFQKYDSIRMARMQTMRNRMRNR
;
A
#
# COMPACT_ATOMS: atom_id res chain seq x y z
N MET A 1 33.68 -8.98 -42.68
CA MET A 1 32.32 -8.47 -42.95
C MET A 1 31.24 -9.05 -42.02
N LYS A 2 31.13 -10.38 -41.80
CA LYS A 2 30.05 -10.96 -40.97
C LYS A 2 30.10 -10.61 -39.46
N LYS A 3 31.28 -10.31 -38.90
CA LYS A 3 31.44 -9.95 -37.47
C LYS A 3 31.17 -8.47 -37.15
N ILE A 4 31.32 -7.59 -38.14
CA ILE A 4 31.04 -6.15 -38.00
C ILE A 4 29.53 -5.89 -38.09
N LEU A 5 28.84 -6.70 -38.91
CA LEU A 5 27.39 -6.62 -39.08
C LEU A 5 26.63 -6.98 -37.78
N ILE A 6 27.15 -7.92 -36.99
CA ILE A 6 26.57 -8.30 -35.69
C ILE A 6 26.77 -7.20 -34.62
N LEU A 7 27.88 -6.45 -34.68
CA LEU A 7 28.16 -5.34 -33.76
C LEU A 7 27.35 -4.07 -34.06
N MET A 8 26.99 -3.84 -35.32
CA MET A 8 26.12 -2.72 -35.71
C MET A 8 24.64 -2.94 -35.33
N VAL A 9 24.18 -4.19 -35.33
CA VAL A 9 22.79 -4.52 -34.97
C VAL A 9 22.54 -4.44 -33.46
N SER A 10 23.55 -4.74 -32.63
CA SER A 10 23.43 -4.60 -31.17
C SER A 10 23.43 -3.13 -30.69
N ALA A 11 24.05 -2.22 -31.44
CA ALA A 11 24.05 -0.78 -31.12
C ALA A 11 22.68 -0.10 -31.36
N LEU A 12 21.92 -0.55 -32.36
CA LEU A 12 20.60 0.01 -32.68
C LEU A 12 19.49 -0.43 -31.70
N PHE A 13 19.69 -1.54 -30.97
CA PHE A 13 18.69 -2.03 -30.01
C PHE A 13 18.69 -1.26 -28.69
N LEU A 14 19.83 -0.68 -28.29
CA LEU A 14 19.97 0.06 -27.03
C LEU A 14 19.27 1.44 -27.05
N ILE A 15 19.07 2.04 -28.22
CA ILE A 15 18.43 3.37 -28.35
C ILE A 15 16.90 3.28 -28.22
N SER A 16 16.31 2.12 -28.51
CA SER A 16 14.84 1.94 -28.49
C SER A 16 14.23 1.80 -27.09
N VAL A 17 15.03 1.55 -26.04
CA VAL A 17 14.52 1.38 -24.67
C VAL A 17 14.46 2.70 -23.89
N ALA A 18 15.17 3.76 -24.32
CA ALA A 18 15.18 5.04 -23.63
C ALA A 18 13.90 5.88 -23.83
N GLY A 19 13.09 5.60 -24.86
CA GLY A 19 11.93 6.41 -25.23
C GLY A 19 10.62 6.12 -24.48
N HIS A 20 10.53 5.03 -23.70
CA HIS A 20 9.27 4.62 -23.06
C HIS A 20 9.18 4.95 -21.55
N ALA A 21 10.22 5.53 -20.94
CA ALA A 21 10.24 5.78 -19.50
C ALA A 21 9.86 7.22 -19.08
N GLN A 22 9.74 8.17 -20.02
CA GLN A 22 9.56 9.60 -19.68
C GLN A 22 8.16 10.16 -19.85
N ASN A 23 7.17 9.37 -20.30
CA ASN A 23 5.78 9.84 -20.44
C ASN A 23 4.86 9.38 -19.31
N GLN A 24 5.39 9.28 -18.09
CA GLN A 24 4.56 9.20 -16.90
C GLN A 24 4.30 10.63 -16.41
N LYS A 25 3.34 11.30 -17.08
CA LYS A 25 2.77 12.56 -16.57
C LYS A 25 2.36 12.34 -15.12
N ASN A 26 2.95 13.13 -14.23
CA ASN A 26 2.61 13.22 -12.82
C ASN A 26 1.11 13.46 -12.66
N VAL A 27 0.34 12.42 -12.35
CA VAL A 27 -1.05 12.53 -11.89
C VAL A 27 -1.01 12.81 -10.38
N SER A 28 -0.54 14.00 -9.99
CA SER A 28 -0.51 14.43 -8.59
C SER A 28 -1.76 15.22 -8.15
N ASP A 29 -2.70 15.53 -9.05
CA ASP A 29 -3.78 16.50 -8.73
C ASP A 29 -5.13 15.87 -8.36
N LYS A 30 -5.15 14.69 -7.74
CA LYS A 30 -6.37 14.10 -7.13
C LYS A 30 -6.20 13.82 -5.63
N GLU A 31 -5.54 14.72 -4.92
CA GLU A 31 -5.20 14.56 -3.49
C GLU A 31 -6.33 14.89 -2.48
N GLY A 32 -7.50 15.38 -2.91
CA GLY A 32 -8.55 15.81 -1.96
C GLY A 32 -9.64 14.78 -1.61
N LYS A 33 -10.00 13.87 -2.53
CA LYS A 33 -11.24 13.07 -2.39
C LYS A 33 -11.07 11.64 -1.87
N LYS A 34 -9.83 11.16 -1.68
CA LYS A 34 -9.59 9.77 -1.28
C LYS A 34 -9.49 9.54 0.23
N SER A 35 -9.20 10.56 1.05
CA SER A 35 -9.03 10.37 2.50
C SER A 35 -10.35 10.29 3.27
N GLU A 36 -11.38 11.02 2.85
CA GLU A 36 -12.69 11.02 3.51
C GLU A 36 -13.43 9.69 3.36
N MET A 37 -13.25 8.98 2.24
CA MET A 37 -13.91 7.69 1.99
C MET A 37 -13.38 6.54 2.88
N ARG A 38 -12.28 6.75 3.60
CA ARG A 38 -11.68 5.72 4.49
C ARG A 38 -12.17 5.77 5.93
N GLN A 39 -12.75 6.89 6.38
CA GLN A 39 -13.11 7.07 7.79
C GLN A 39 -14.47 6.47 8.14
N ASN A 40 -15.38 6.33 7.18
CA ASN A 40 -16.59 5.56 7.34
C ASN A 40 -16.37 4.15 6.84
N ALA A 41 -15.73 3.30 7.66
CA ALA A 41 -15.91 1.87 7.52
C ALA A 41 -17.38 1.57 7.86
N SER A 42 -18.28 1.81 6.90
CA SER A 42 -19.70 1.46 6.98
C SER A 42 -19.80 0.08 7.59
N GLN A 43 -20.50 -0.03 8.74
CA GLN A 43 -20.73 -1.30 9.42
C GLN A 43 -21.19 -2.30 8.37
N ARG A 44 -20.33 -3.29 8.10
CA ARG A 44 -20.61 -4.27 7.06
C ARG A 44 -21.80 -5.10 7.51
N MET A 45 -22.76 -5.28 6.61
CA MET A 45 -23.87 -6.18 6.82
C MET A 45 -23.36 -7.59 7.13
N SER A 46 -24.03 -8.29 8.05
CA SER A 46 -23.75 -9.70 8.35
C SER A 46 -23.99 -10.56 7.11
N ALA A 47 -23.40 -11.76 7.08
CA ALA A 47 -23.64 -12.75 6.02
C ALA A 47 -25.15 -13.05 5.83
N GLU A 48 -25.91 -13.06 6.93
CA GLU A 48 -27.34 -13.34 6.93
C GLU A 48 -28.14 -12.16 6.38
N SER A 49 -27.85 -10.93 6.80
CA SER A 49 -28.49 -9.73 6.24
C SER A 49 -28.16 -9.53 4.77
N ARG A 50 -26.94 -9.90 4.34
CA ARG A 50 -26.57 -9.93 2.92
C ARG A 50 -27.35 -10.97 2.14
N ALA A 51 -27.47 -12.19 2.67
CA ALA A 51 -28.24 -13.25 2.02
C ALA A 51 -29.72 -12.88 1.93
N GLU A 52 -30.27 -12.18 2.94
CA GLU A 52 -31.63 -11.63 2.91
C GLU A 52 -31.84 -10.57 1.86
N TYR A 53 -30.89 -9.64 1.73
CA TYR A 53 -30.91 -8.64 0.67
C TYR A 53 -30.97 -9.31 -0.71
N TRP A 54 -30.08 -10.28 -0.96
CA TRP A 54 -30.04 -10.99 -2.25
C TRP A 54 -31.24 -11.89 -2.48
N ALA A 55 -31.79 -12.49 -1.43
CA ALA A 55 -33.00 -13.28 -1.55
C ALA A 55 -34.19 -12.44 -2.02
N LYS A 56 -34.31 -11.19 -1.54
CA LYS A 56 -35.35 -10.26 -1.99
C LYS A 56 -35.08 -9.76 -3.41
N GLU A 57 -33.85 -9.38 -3.70
CA GLU A 57 -33.48 -8.79 -5.00
C GLU A 57 -33.60 -9.79 -6.16
N LEU A 58 -33.27 -11.07 -5.90
CA LEU A 58 -33.24 -12.12 -6.91
C LEU A 58 -34.42 -13.10 -6.79
N ASN A 59 -35.38 -12.84 -5.89
CA ASN A 59 -36.50 -13.74 -5.59
C ASN A 59 -36.07 -15.19 -5.31
N LEU A 60 -35.04 -15.36 -4.48
CA LEU A 60 -34.47 -16.68 -4.18
C LEU A 60 -35.39 -17.49 -3.28
N THR A 61 -35.37 -18.81 -3.47
CA THR A 61 -36.00 -19.76 -2.55
C THR A 61 -35.27 -19.79 -1.21
N ASN A 62 -35.92 -20.33 -0.17
CA ASN A 62 -35.31 -20.49 1.15
C ASN A 62 -34.03 -21.36 1.11
N GLU A 63 -34.00 -22.37 0.26
CA GLU A 63 -32.85 -23.25 0.08
C GLU A 63 -31.66 -22.52 -0.56
N GLU A 64 -31.92 -21.70 -1.59
CA GLU A 64 -30.89 -20.87 -2.24
C GLU A 64 -30.37 -19.80 -1.30
N LYS A 65 -31.25 -19.13 -0.55
CA LYS A 65 -30.88 -18.17 0.50
C LYS A 65 -29.94 -18.83 1.53
N ALA A 66 -30.24 -20.03 1.99
CA ALA A 66 -29.41 -20.75 2.96
C ALA A 66 -28.01 -21.05 2.40
N LYS A 67 -27.92 -21.51 1.15
CA LYS A 67 -26.64 -21.76 0.46
C LYS A 67 -25.81 -20.49 0.31
N ILE A 68 -26.43 -19.37 -0.05
CA ILE A 68 -25.75 -18.07 -0.16
C ILE A 68 -25.29 -17.56 1.21
N ALA A 69 -26.09 -17.73 2.26
CA ALA A 69 -25.69 -17.37 3.61
C ALA A 69 -24.43 -18.14 4.05
N GLU A 70 -24.36 -19.44 3.77
CA GLU A 70 -23.18 -20.26 4.07
C GLU A 70 -21.97 -19.83 3.23
N LEU A 71 -22.15 -19.54 1.93
CA LEU A 71 -21.10 -19.00 1.07
C LEU A 71 -20.51 -17.70 1.64
N PHE A 72 -21.38 -16.81 2.09
CA PHE A 72 -20.98 -15.54 2.67
C PHE A 72 -20.27 -15.69 4.02
N LYS A 73 -20.67 -16.66 4.86
CA LYS A 73 -19.94 -17.01 6.09
C LYS A 73 -18.51 -17.44 5.77
N LYS A 74 -18.33 -18.36 4.80
CA LYS A 74 -17.00 -18.81 4.35
C LYS A 74 -16.14 -17.66 3.83
N GLN A 75 -16.71 -16.77 3.01
CA GLN A 75 -15.99 -15.59 2.51
C GLN A 75 -15.57 -14.64 3.63
N ASP A 76 -16.42 -14.46 4.65
CA ASP A 76 -16.13 -13.61 5.79
C ASP A 76 -14.99 -14.19 6.64
N GLU A 77 -14.95 -15.51 6.83
CA GLU A 77 -13.86 -16.23 7.50
C GLU A 77 -12.54 -16.10 6.74
N THR A 78 -12.51 -16.38 5.43
CA THR A 78 -11.30 -16.22 4.61
C THR A 78 -10.78 -14.79 4.67
N ARG A 79 -11.68 -13.80 4.64
CA ARG A 79 -11.29 -12.40 4.77
C ARG A 79 -10.68 -12.11 6.14
N MET A 80 -11.25 -12.62 7.23
CA MET A 80 -10.70 -12.43 8.58
C MET A 80 -9.30 -13.03 8.70
N GLN A 81 -9.08 -14.22 8.13
CA GLN A 81 -7.77 -14.86 8.08
C GLN A 81 -6.75 -14.01 7.32
N HIS A 82 -7.11 -13.56 6.11
CA HIS A 82 -6.25 -12.69 5.32
C HIS A 82 -5.95 -11.36 6.04
N GLN A 83 -6.93 -10.78 6.75
CA GLN A 83 -6.72 -9.57 7.53
C GLN A 83 -5.74 -9.80 8.68
N ALA A 84 -5.84 -10.93 9.38
CA ALA A 84 -4.91 -11.29 10.45
C ALA A 84 -3.49 -11.52 9.90
N GLU A 85 -3.34 -12.20 8.77
CA GLU A 85 -2.06 -12.43 8.11
C GLU A 85 -1.41 -11.11 7.67
N MET A 86 -2.18 -10.24 7.03
CA MET A 86 -1.71 -8.92 6.63
C MET A 86 -1.33 -8.05 7.83
N GLN A 87 -2.04 -8.16 8.96
CA GLN A 87 -1.69 -7.45 10.17
C GLN A 87 -0.35 -7.93 10.73
N LYS A 88 -0.15 -9.26 10.79
CA LYS A 88 1.13 -9.85 11.19
C LYS A 88 2.29 -9.39 10.30
N SER A 89 2.10 -9.44 8.98
CA SER A 89 3.10 -8.98 8.00
C SER A 89 3.43 -7.49 8.18
N ARG A 90 2.44 -6.65 8.49
CA ARG A 90 2.67 -5.22 8.79
C ARG A 90 3.51 -5.00 10.03
N ASP A 91 3.28 -5.78 11.07
CA ASP A 91 4.00 -5.65 12.33
C ASP A 91 5.46 -6.14 12.18
N GLU A 92 5.67 -7.24 11.47
CA GLU A 92 7.00 -7.73 11.09
C GLU A 92 7.76 -6.70 10.24
N HIS A 93 7.10 -6.15 9.22
CA HIS A 93 7.69 -5.11 8.37
C HIS A 93 8.02 -3.84 9.16
N ARG A 94 7.16 -3.44 10.11
CA ARG A 94 7.42 -2.29 10.98
C ARG A 94 8.65 -2.54 11.84
N ALA A 95 8.78 -3.71 12.45
CA ALA A 95 9.94 -4.07 13.27
C ALA A 95 11.24 -4.06 12.45
N PHE A 96 11.21 -4.64 11.24
CA PHE A 96 12.34 -4.61 10.31
C PHE A 96 12.75 -3.18 9.92
N MET A 97 11.78 -2.31 9.63
CA MET A 97 12.08 -0.92 9.30
C MET A 97 12.63 -0.14 10.49
N GLU A 98 12.17 -0.44 11.71
CA GLU A 98 12.69 0.19 12.92
C GLU A 98 14.14 -0.23 13.20
N SER A 99 14.49 -1.52 13.02
CA SER A 99 15.86 -1.99 13.19
C SER A 99 16.80 -1.34 12.18
N GLN A 100 16.41 -1.28 10.91
CA GLN A 100 17.18 -0.60 9.86
C GLN A 100 17.38 0.89 10.15
N ARG A 101 16.35 1.58 10.66
CA ARG A 101 16.48 2.99 11.07
C ARG A 101 17.48 3.17 12.19
N LYS A 102 17.44 2.34 13.24
CA LYS A 102 18.38 2.42 14.36
C LYS A 102 19.81 2.15 13.91
N ALA A 103 20.03 1.16 13.04
CA ALA A 103 21.34 0.86 12.48
C ALA A 103 21.88 2.05 11.67
N ASN A 104 21.06 2.60 10.77
CA ASN A 104 21.43 3.75 9.96
C ASN A 104 21.70 5.00 10.81
N ASP A 105 20.91 5.24 11.85
CA ASP A 105 21.10 6.37 12.77
C ASP A 105 22.45 6.23 13.51
N ALA A 106 22.82 5.03 13.96
CA ALA A 106 24.11 4.78 14.60
C ALA A 106 25.29 4.96 13.63
N GLU A 107 25.17 4.50 12.38
CA GLU A 107 26.18 4.76 11.35
C GLU A 107 26.29 6.24 11.01
N MET A 108 25.16 6.93 10.91
CA MET A 108 25.12 8.35 10.63
C MET A 108 25.81 9.15 11.74
N GLU A 109 25.50 8.86 13.01
CA GLU A 109 26.15 9.49 14.16
C GLU A 109 27.67 9.30 14.13
N LYS A 110 28.16 8.12 13.75
CA LYS A 110 29.61 7.88 13.57
C LYS A 110 30.23 8.74 12.47
N ILE A 111 29.52 8.98 11.37
CA ILE A 111 30.03 9.74 10.21
C ILE A 111 30.01 11.25 10.48
N ILE A 112 28.89 11.79 10.98
CA ILE A 112 28.70 13.25 11.10
C ILE A 112 29.01 13.77 12.51
N GLY A 113 29.20 12.87 13.49
CA GLY A 113 29.40 13.20 14.88
C GLY A 113 28.11 13.56 15.62
N LYS A 114 28.17 13.46 16.95
CA LYS A 114 27.01 13.61 17.86
C LYS A 114 26.27 14.94 17.71
N GLU A 115 26.98 16.07 17.65
CA GLU A 115 26.35 17.39 17.57
C GLU A 115 25.56 17.60 16.26
N LYS A 116 26.14 17.21 15.12
CA LYS A 116 25.46 17.32 13.82
C LYS A 116 24.29 16.35 13.72
N PHE A 117 24.43 15.17 14.31
CA PHE A 117 23.35 14.18 14.38
C PHE A 117 22.17 14.69 15.21
N GLN A 118 22.40 15.29 16.37
CA GLN A 118 21.35 15.91 17.17
C GLN A 118 20.59 17.00 16.40
N LYS A 119 21.31 17.85 15.66
CA LYS A 119 20.68 18.84 14.77
C LYS A 119 19.85 18.17 13.67
N TYR A 120 20.37 17.13 13.03
CA TYR A 120 19.64 16.37 12.00
C TYR A 120 18.35 15.74 12.56
N ASP A 121 18.43 15.10 13.73
CA ASP A 121 17.26 14.45 14.33
C ASP A 121 16.17 15.46 14.71
N SER A 122 16.55 16.64 15.23
CA SER A 122 15.60 17.72 15.50
C SER A 122 14.84 18.18 14.25
N ILE A 123 15.53 18.32 13.12
CA ILE A 123 14.92 18.68 11.82
C ILE A 123 13.98 17.58 11.35
N ARG A 124 14.38 16.31 11.51
CA ARG A 124 13.57 15.14 11.16
C ARG A 124 12.27 15.12 11.97
N MET A 125 12.34 15.30 13.29
CA MET A 125 11.17 15.35 14.18
C MET A 125 10.22 16.50 13.83
N ALA A 126 10.75 17.71 13.59
CA ALA A 126 9.93 18.87 13.21
C ALA A 126 9.18 18.64 11.89
N ARG A 127 9.82 18.02 10.89
CA ARG A 127 9.17 17.62 9.64
C ARG A 127 8.07 16.59 9.88
N MET A 128 8.32 15.58 10.70
CA MET A 128 7.32 14.57 11.06
C MET A 128 6.10 15.18 11.76
N GLN A 129 6.31 16.09 12.71
CA GLN A 129 5.23 16.79 13.41
C GLN A 129 4.41 17.64 12.44
N THR A 130 5.06 18.36 11.52
CA THR A 130 4.38 19.15 10.49
C THR A 130 3.50 18.27 9.61
N MET A 131 4.01 17.10 9.17
CA MET A 131 3.23 16.14 8.40
C MET A 131 2.04 15.59 9.20
N ARG A 132 2.24 15.24 10.47
CA ARG A 132 1.17 14.75 11.35
C ARG A 132 0.08 15.80 11.55
N ASN A 133 0.45 17.06 11.73
CA ASN A 133 -0.50 18.16 11.86
C ASN A 133 -1.31 18.36 10.57
N ARG A 134 -0.68 18.28 9.39
CA ARG A 134 -1.39 18.32 8.10
C ARG A 134 -2.38 17.18 7.94
N MET A 135 -2.04 15.97 8.39
CA MET A 135 -2.98 14.84 8.35
C MET A 135 -4.12 14.96 9.35
N ARG A 136 -3.90 15.61 10.50
CA ARG A 136 -4.95 15.85 11.51
C ARG A 136 -5.93 16.95 11.09
N ASN A 137 -5.45 17.93 10.32
CA ASN A 137 -6.23 19.07 9.86
C ASN A 137 -6.85 18.86 8.45
N ARG A 138 -6.74 17.63 7.92
CA ARG A 138 -7.44 17.14 6.72
C ARG A 138 -8.57 16.23 7.18
#